data_AF-A0A351C7N7-F1
#
_entry.id   AF-A0A351C7N7-F1
#
_cell.length_a   1.000
_cell.length_b   1.000
_cell.length_c   1.000
_cell.angle_alpha   90.00
_cell.angle_beta   90.00
_cell.angle_gamma   90.00
#
_symmetry.space_group_name_H-M   'P 1'
#
loop_
_entity.id
_entity.type
_entity.pdbx_description
1 polymer ?
#
loop_
_entity_poly.entity_id
_entity_poly.type
_entity_poly.pdbx_seq_one_letter_code
_entity_poly.pdbx_strand_id
1 'polypeptide(L)'
;MKMRSLSLWTFILVLSVNLSYAQAGEYDNGKMWTFDYPPVEHIQNTYDFSPDAGWFEKVRLGALRLPNCTASFVSPNGLVMTNDIIGGYSGSPIVNKDLEVVGLIFDGNVESLPSAFIYQTEVARAVGVDSRGMIEALDHTY
;
A
#
# COMPACT_ATOMS: atom_id res chain seq x y z
N MET A 1 49.00 47.60 -41.07
CA MET A 1 47.90 48.05 -41.95
C MET A 1 46.73 47.08 -41.77
N LYS A 2 45.67 47.54 -41.07
CA LYS A 2 44.37 46.94 -40.71
C LYS A 2 44.19 45.40 -40.74
N MET A 3 44.37 44.81 -39.55
CA MET A 3 43.73 43.58 -39.09
C MET A 3 42.19 43.72 -39.13
N ARG A 4 41.51 42.74 -39.73
CA ARG A 4 40.06 42.50 -39.57
C ARG A 4 39.89 41.53 -38.40
N SER A 5 39.22 41.96 -37.34
CA SER A 5 38.97 41.13 -36.16
C SER A 5 38.03 39.99 -36.50
N LEU A 6 38.52 38.75 -36.36
CA LEU A 6 37.72 37.52 -36.39
C LEU A 6 36.69 37.57 -35.25
N SER A 7 35.42 37.34 -35.59
CA SER A 7 34.33 37.19 -34.62
C SER A 7 34.59 36.01 -33.69
N LEU A 8 34.50 36.25 -32.38
CA LEU A 8 34.51 35.25 -31.31
C LEU A 8 33.47 34.14 -31.60
N TRP A 9 33.95 32.95 -31.95
CA TRP A 9 33.12 31.73 -32.03
C TRP A 9 33.69 30.61 -31.15
N THR A 10 34.19 30.96 -29.97
CA THR A 10 34.71 29.97 -29.01
C THR A 10 33.80 29.89 -27.80
N PHE A 11 33.13 28.74 -27.70
CA PHE A 11 32.59 28.10 -26.49
C PHE A 11 31.45 28.82 -25.74
N ILE A 12 30.29 28.16 -25.69
CA ILE A 12 29.77 27.49 -24.48
C ILE A 12 28.78 26.42 -24.99
N LEU A 13 29.18 25.15 -24.96
CA LEU A 13 28.25 24.03 -25.01
C LEU A 13 27.77 23.83 -23.57
N VAL A 14 26.66 24.46 -23.16
CA VAL A 14 25.98 24.10 -21.91
C VAL A 14 25.37 22.73 -22.16
N LEU A 15 26.01 21.68 -21.64
CA LEU A 15 25.38 20.38 -21.48
C LEU A 15 24.27 20.56 -20.43
N SER A 16 23.04 20.85 -20.86
CA SER A 16 21.87 20.80 -20.00
C SER A 16 21.60 19.34 -19.66
N VAL A 17 22.12 18.90 -18.52
CA VAL A 17 21.68 17.65 -17.90
C VAL A 17 20.22 17.86 -17.53
N ASN A 18 19.30 17.27 -18.30
CA ASN A 18 17.90 17.19 -17.93
C ASN A 18 17.82 16.22 -16.74
N LEU A 19 17.86 16.76 -15.51
CA LEU A 19 17.38 16.03 -14.35
C LEU A 19 15.86 15.92 -14.49
N SER A 20 15.39 14.81 -15.05
CA SER A 20 13.99 14.41 -14.95
C SER A 20 13.72 14.09 -13.48
N TYR A 21 13.17 15.05 -12.73
CA TYR A 21 12.47 14.70 -11.50
C TYR A 21 11.32 13.78 -11.91
N ALA A 22 11.32 12.54 -11.42
CA ALA A 22 10.14 11.69 -11.52
C ALA A 22 9.00 12.43 -10.83
N GLN A 23 8.04 12.92 -11.61
CA GLN A 23 6.86 13.57 -11.07
C GLN A 23 6.01 12.47 -10.45
N ALA A 24 5.64 12.64 -9.18
CA ALA A 24 4.82 11.67 -8.48
C ALA A 24 3.51 11.43 -9.25
N GLY A 25 3.28 10.19 -9.68
CA GLY A 25 2.02 9.71 -10.21
C GLY A 25 0.97 9.58 -9.11
N GLU A 26 -0.31 9.52 -9.51
CA GLU A 26 -1.47 9.44 -8.61
C GLU A 26 -1.42 8.24 -7.64
N TYR A 27 -0.62 7.21 -7.95
CA TYR A 27 -0.48 5.97 -7.18
C TYR A 27 0.94 5.71 -6.68
N ASP A 28 1.83 6.70 -6.71
CA ASP A 28 3.25 6.53 -6.34
C ASP A 28 3.45 6.29 -4.84
N ASN A 29 2.46 6.63 -4.01
CA ASN A 29 2.39 6.29 -2.59
C ASN A 29 1.72 4.92 -2.32
N GLY A 30 1.44 4.14 -3.36
CA GLY A 30 0.78 2.84 -3.29
C GLY A 30 -0.74 2.90 -3.56
N LYS A 31 -1.36 1.72 -3.50
CA LYS A 31 -2.80 1.49 -3.73
C LYS A 31 -3.57 1.43 -2.40
N MET A 32 -3.27 2.34 -1.48
CA MET A 32 -3.93 2.40 -0.17
C MET A 32 -4.85 3.61 -0.12
N TRP A 33 -6.14 3.36 0.11
CA TRP A 33 -7.18 4.38 0.03
C TRP A 33 -8.09 4.29 1.24
N THR A 34 -8.55 5.44 1.73
CA THR A 34 -9.51 5.50 2.83
C THR A 34 -10.93 5.20 2.33
N PHE A 35 -11.82 4.80 3.25
CA PHE A 35 -13.23 4.64 2.94
C PHE A 35 -13.95 5.98 2.69
N ASP A 36 -13.36 7.11 3.10
CA ASP A 36 -13.92 8.44 2.88
C ASP A 36 -13.73 8.93 1.44
N TYR A 37 -12.64 8.52 0.79
CA TYR A 37 -12.30 8.89 -0.59
C TYR A 37 -11.80 7.68 -1.41
N PRO A 38 -12.65 6.67 -1.64
CA PRO A 38 -12.25 5.50 -2.39
C PRO A 38 -12.14 5.80 -3.90
N PRO A 39 -11.16 5.23 -4.61
CA PRO A 39 -10.93 5.51 -6.03
C PRO A 39 -11.85 4.64 -6.91
N VAL A 40 -13.16 4.89 -6.85
CA VAL A 40 -14.19 4.06 -7.51
C VAL A 40 -13.92 3.90 -9.00
N GLU A 41 -13.54 4.99 -9.68
CA GLU A 41 -13.23 4.96 -11.11
C GLU A 41 -12.02 4.06 -11.43
N HIS A 42 -10.97 4.13 -10.62
CA HIS A 42 -9.80 3.25 -10.75
C HIS A 42 -10.17 1.79 -10.55
N ILE A 43 -10.99 1.49 -9.53
CA ILE A 43 -11.43 0.12 -9.23
C ILE A 43 -12.24 -0.45 -10.40
N GLN A 44 -13.18 0.34 -10.94
CA GLN A 44 -13.97 -0.07 -12.10
C GLN A 44 -13.09 -0.32 -13.33
N ASN A 45 -12.19 0.61 -13.66
CA ASN A 45 -11.36 0.49 -14.86
C ASN A 45 -10.34 -0.65 -14.76
N THR A 46 -9.84 -0.95 -13.55
CA THR A 46 -8.79 -1.95 -13.34
C THR A 46 -9.36 -3.36 -13.16
N TYR A 47 -10.49 -3.49 -12.47
CA TYR A 47 -11.02 -4.78 -12.02
C TYR A 47 -12.40 -5.11 -12.58
N ASP A 48 -12.96 -4.25 -13.45
CA ASP A 48 -14.32 -4.38 -13.97
C ASP A 48 -15.37 -4.53 -12.85
N PHE A 49 -15.15 -3.80 -11.75
CA PHE A 49 -15.94 -3.87 -10.53
C PHE A 49 -16.30 -2.45 -10.05
N SER A 50 -17.61 -2.19 -9.91
CA SER A 50 -18.13 -0.90 -9.41
C SER A 50 -18.65 -1.05 -7.98
N PRO A 51 -17.83 -0.78 -6.95
CA PRO A 51 -18.31 -0.75 -5.58
C PRO A 51 -19.26 0.43 -5.36
N ASP A 52 -20.41 0.19 -4.75
CA ASP A 52 -21.33 1.24 -4.31
C ASP A 52 -21.09 1.62 -2.83
N ALA A 53 -21.76 2.68 -2.37
CA ALA A 53 -21.67 3.14 -0.98
C ALA A 53 -22.08 2.04 0.03
N GLY A 54 -23.04 1.18 -0.33
CA GLY A 54 -23.46 0.06 0.52
C GLY A 54 -22.41 -1.04 0.61
N TRP A 55 -21.64 -1.25 -0.45
CA TRP A 55 -20.50 -2.16 -0.47
C TRP A 55 -19.38 -1.63 0.43
N PHE A 56 -19.02 -0.34 0.32
CA PHE A 56 -18.02 0.26 1.20
C PHE A 56 -18.44 0.20 2.66
N GLU A 57 -19.72 0.47 2.96
CA GLU A 57 -20.26 0.33 4.32
C GLU A 57 -20.16 -1.11 4.83
N LYS A 58 -20.51 -2.11 4.00
CA LYS A 58 -20.37 -3.53 4.36
C LYS A 58 -18.91 -3.94 4.59
N VAL A 59 -17.98 -3.46 3.77
CA VAL A 59 -16.55 -3.77 3.93
C VAL A 59 -15.98 -3.08 5.17
N ARG A 60 -16.36 -1.82 5.42
CA ARG A 60 -16.01 -1.08 6.65
C ARG A 60 -16.53 -1.78 7.90
N LEU A 61 -17.74 -2.35 7.84
CA LEU A 61 -18.35 -3.15 8.90
C LEU A 61 -17.95 -4.64 8.88
N GLY A 62 -17.14 -5.06 7.90
CA GLY A 62 -16.67 -6.44 7.74
C GLY A 62 -15.67 -6.89 8.80
N ALA A 63 -15.30 -6.00 9.73
CA ALA A 63 -14.52 -6.31 10.91
C ALA A 63 -15.39 -7.02 11.96
N LEU A 64 -15.03 -8.25 12.33
CA LEU A 64 -15.69 -8.97 13.41
C LEU A 64 -15.28 -8.33 14.75
N ARG A 65 -16.28 -7.86 15.50
CA ARG A 65 -16.08 -7.41 16.89
C ARG A 65 -16.56 -8.49 17.84
N LEU A 66 -15.65 -9.09 18.59
CA LEU A 66 -15.95 -9.97 19.71
C LEU A 66 -15.89 -9.15 21.01
N PRO A 67 -16.51 -9.62 22.12
CA PRO A 67 -16.66 -8.82 23.34
C PRO A 67 -15.35 -8.25 23.91
N ASN A 68 -14.22 -8.94 23.71
CA ASN A 68 -12.91 -8.57 24.25
C ASN A 68 -11.79 -8.56 23.21
N CYS A 69 -12.11 -8.77 21.94
CA CYS A 69 -11.12 -8.79 20.88
C CYS A 69 -11.77 -8.47 19.55
N THR A 70 -10.94 -8.21 18.56
CA THR A 70 -11.33 -7.97 17.19
C THR A 70 -10.82 -9.14 16.34
N ALA A 71 -11.60 -9.51 15.34
CA ALA A 71 -11.36 -10.67 14.50
C ALA A 71 -11.51 -10.29 13.03
N SER A 72 -10.90 -11.11 12.18
CA SER A 72 -10.76 -10.84 10.76
C SER A 72 -11.41 -11.91 9.93
N PHE A 73 -12.02 -11.50 8.81
CA PHE A 73 -12.34 -12.42 7.74
C PHE A 73 -11.08 -12.70 6.92
N VAL A 74 -10.83 -13.99 6.72
CA VAL A 74 -9.76 -14.49 5.86
C VAL A 74 -10.36 -14.72 4.47
N SER A 75 -9.84 -14.03 3.46
CA SER A 75 -10.18 -14.30 2.06
C SER A 75 -8.98 -14.89 1.32
N PRO A 76 -9.18 -15.57 0.17
CA PRO A 76 -8.09 -16.02 -0.69
C PRO A 76 -7.13 -14.92 -1.13
N ASN A 77 -7.54 -13.64 -1.04
CA ASN A 77 -6.84 -12.51 -1.63
C ASN A 77 -6.15 -11.59 -0.59
N GLY A 78 -6.20 -11.94 0.70
CA GLY A 78 -5.58 -11.15 1.77
C GLY A 78 -6.33 -11.17 3.10
N LEU A 79 -5.64 -10.73 4.15
CA LEU A 79 -6.09 -10.74 5.54
C LEU A 79 -5.87 -9.35 6.17
N VAL A 80 -6.95 -8.68 6.59
CA VAL A 80 -6.87 -7.42 7.35
C VAL A 80 -7.21 -7.70 8.80
N MET A 81 -6.34 -7.30 9.73
CA MET A 81 -6.41 -7.58 11.15
C MET A 81 -6.30 -6.33 11.99
N THR A 82 -6.66 -6.46 13.25
CA THR A 82 -6.71 -5.38 14.24
C THR A 82 -5.53 -5.42 15.21
N ASN A 83 -4.56 -6.29 14.95
CA ASN A 83 -3.28 -6.27 15.64
C ASN A 83 -2.64 -4.90 15.47
N ASP A 84 -2.08 -4.38 16.56
CA ASP A 84 -1.22 -3.21 16.48
C ASP A 84 0.13 -3.64 15.91
N ILE A 85 0.58 -2.90 14.91
CA ILE A 85 1.89 -3.09 14.31
C ILE A 85 2.50 -1.73 14.03
N ILE A 86 3.83 -1.71 13.98
CA ILE A 86 4.61 -0.55 13.56
C ILE A 86 5.68 -0.99 12.55
N GLY A 87 6.44 -0.03 12.01
CA GLY A 87 7.59 -0.34 11.19
C GLY A 87 8.53 -1.34 11.88
N GLY A 88 8.91 -2.40 11.18
CA GLY A 88 9.74 -3.50 11.69
C GLY A 88 9.00 -4.81 11.97
N TYR A 89 7.66 -4.82 11.91
CA TYR A 89 6.85 -6.03 12.09
C TYR A 89 6.59 -6.81 10.79
N SER A 90 7.01 -6.29 9.63
CA SER A 90 6.90 -6.99 8.34
C SER A 90 7.62 -8.35 8.40
N GLY A 91 6.94 -9.40 7.95
CA GLY A 91 7.40 -10.79 8.04
C GLY A 91 7.08 -11.49 9.37
N SER A 92 6.40 -10.83 10.31
CA SER A 92 5.95 -11.49 11.54
C SER A 92 4.93 -12.59 11.23
N PRO A 93 5.02 -13.78 11.87
CA PRO A 93 4.07 -14.86 11.65
C PRO A 93 2.70 -14.51 12.22
N ILE A 94 1.66 -14.77 11.43
CA ILE A 94 0.27 -14.77 11.87
C ILE A 94 -0.04 -16.20 12.29
N VAL A 95 -0.45 -16.39 13.55
CA VAL A 95 -0.73 -17.72 14.10
C VAL A 95 -2.20 -17.88 14.45
N ASN A 96 -2.75 -19.07 14.24
CA ASN A 96 -4.10 -19.42 14.68
C ASN A 96 -4.12 -19.90 16.15
N LYS A 97 -5.30 -20.25 16.66
CA LYS A 97 -5.48 -20.72 18.05
C LYS A 97 -4.70 -22.01 18.39
N ASP A 98 -4.31 -22.77 17.36
CA ASP A 98 -3.60 -24.04 17.46
C ASP A 98 -2.08 -23.84 17.27
N LEU A 99 -1.61 -22.58 17.23
CA LEU A 99 -0.21 -22.17 17.05
C LEU A 99 0.38 -22.50 15.67
N GLU A 100 -0.47 -22.67 14.66
CA GLU A 100 -0.04 -22.89 13.29
C GLU A 100 0.12 -21.56 12.57
N VAL A 101 1.14 -21.44 11.71
CA VAL A 101 1.36 -20.26 10.87
C VAL A 101 0.35 -20.25 9.73
N VAL A 102 -0.49 -19.22 9.69
CA VAL A 102 -1.55 -19.04 8.68
C VAL A 102 -1.33 -17.83 7.77
N GLY A 103 -0.26 -17.07 8.00
CA GLY A 103 0.08 -15.92 7.17
C GLY A 103 1.29 -15.14 7.69
N LEU A 104 1.57 -14.02 7.04
CA LEU A 104 2.63 -13.08 7.41
C LEU A 104 2.10 -11.65 7.43
N ILE A 105 2.53 -10.87 8.43
CA ILE A 105 2.33 -9.42 8.44
C ILE A 105 3.12 -8.81 7.28
N PHE A 106 2.49 -7.91 6.53
CA PHE A 106 3.14 -7.17 5.46
C PHE A 106 3.19 -5.68 5.79
N ASP A 107 2.05 -5.07 6.12
CA ASP A 107 1.91 -3.63 6.32
C ASP A 107 0.74 -3.30 7.26
N GLY A 108 0.45 -2.03 7.53
CA GLY A 108 -0.78 -1.54 8.19
C GLY A 108 -1.54 -0.56 7.29
N ASN A 109 -2.79 -0.22 7.64
CA ASN A 109 -3.52 0.84 6.92
C ASN A 109 -2.99 2.25 7.24
N VAL A 110 -3.39 3.27 6.47
CA VAL A 110 -2.88 4.64 6.65
C VAL A 110 -3.14 5.19 8.05
N GLU A 111 -4.25 4.78 8.67
CA GLU A 111 -4.60 5.15 10.03
C GLU A 111 -3.68 4.52 11.09
N SER A 112 -2.83 3.53 10.74
CA SER A 112 -1.82 2.96 11.63
C SER A 112 -0.50 3.73 11.69
N LEU A 113 -0.32 4.78 10.86
CA LEU A 113 0.91 5.61 10.90
C LEU A 113 1.28 6.16 12.30
N PRO A 114 0.33 6.64 13.13
CA PRO A 114 0.65 7.11 14.47
C PRO A 114 0.77 5.97 15.52
N SER A 115 0.61 4.68 15.16
CA SER A 115 0.71 3.55 16.10
C SER A 115 2.05 3.46 16.83
N ALA A 116 3.10 4.06 16.28
CA ALA A 116 4.39 4.20 16.97
C ALA A 116 4.31 5.03 18.27
N PHE A 117 3.30 5.88 18.41
CA PHE A 117 3.12 6.79 19.54
C PHE A 117 1.80 6.59 20.27
N ILE A 118 0.73 6.20 19.56
CA ILE A 118 -0.63 6.10 20.10
C ILE A 118 -1.29 4.83 19.61
N TYR A 119 -1.69 3.97 20.54
CA TYR A 119 -2.49 2.79 20.22
C TYR A 119 -3.93 3.19 19.86
N GLN A 120 -4.40 2.78 18.68
CA GLN A 120 -5.74 3.08 18.18
C GLN A 120 -6.53 1.80 17.92
N THR A 121 -7.62 1.61 18.65
CA THR A 121 -8.49 0.43 18.53
C THR A 121 -9.51 0.55 17.40
N GLU A 122 -9.87 1.77 17.03
CA GLU A 122 -11.01 2.02 16.14
C GLU A 122 -10.61 2.00 14.66
N VAL A 123 -9.45 2.58 14.32
CA VAL A 123 -9.08 2.86 12.93
C VAL A 123 -7.83 2.12 12.44
N ALA A 124 -6.82 1.91 13.29
CA ALA A 124 -5.58 1.25 12.88
C ALA A 124 -5.77 -0.26 12.68
N ARG A 125 -5.23 -0.79 11.60
CA ARG A 125 -5.33 -2.20 11.20
C ARG A 125 -3.98 -2.68 10.66
N ALA A 126 -3.57 -3.86 11.11
CA ALA A 126 -2.54 -4.64 10.45
C ALA A 126 -3.09 -5.27 9.17
N VAL A 127 -2.22 -5.43 8.18
CA VAL A 127 -2.47 -6.04 6.89
C VAL A 127 -1.46 -7.18 6.73
N GLY A 128 -1.98 -8.36 6.41
CA GLY A 128 -1.19 -9.56 6.23
C GLY A 128 -1.62 -10.35 5.00
N VAL A 129 -0.73 -11.25 4.59
CA VAL A 129 -0.95 -12.18 3.48
C VAL A 129 -1.22 -13.57 4.04
N ASP A 130 -2.24 -14.24 3.53
CA ASP A 130 -2.59 -15.62 3.89
C ASP A 130 -1.56 -16.61 3.30
N SER A 131 -1.23 -17.66 4.05
CA SER A 131 -0.25 -18.65 3.62
C SER A 131 -0.64 -19.36 2.32
N ARG A 132 -1.93 -19.58 2.07
CA ARG A 132 -2.43 -20.18 0.82
C ARG A 132 -2.18 -19.28 -0.38
N GLY A 133 -2.36 -17.97 -0.23
CA GLY A 133 -2.05 -17.01 -1.29
C GLY A 133 -0.55 -16.97 -1.61
N MET A 134 0.31 -17.14 -0.60
CA MET A 134 1.75 -17.27 -0.81
C MET A 134 2.13 -18.56 -1.54
N ILE A 135 1.53 -19.69 -1.16
CA ILE A 135 1.77 -20.98 -1.83
C ILE A 135 1.28 -20.94 -3.28
N GLU A 136 0.08 -20.42 -3.52
CA GLU A 136 -0.45 -20.23 -4.89
C GLU A 136 0.50 -19.40 -5.76
N ALA A 137 1.00 -18.28 -5.22
CA ALA A 137 1.95 -17.44 -5.96
C ALA A 137 3.27 -18.18 -6.26
N LEU A 138 3.79 -18.97 -5.32
CA LEU A 138 5.00 -19.76 -5.52
C LEU A 138 4.80 -20.85 -6.58
N ASP A 139 3.70 -21.59 -6.50
CA ASP A 139 3.36 -22.68 -7.43
C ASP A 139 3.16 -22.20 -8.88
N HIS A 140 2.75 -20.94 -9.07
CA HIS A 140 2.51 -20.35 -10.40
C HIS A 140 3.68 -19.52 -10.93
N THR A 141 4.66 -19.18 -10.08
CA THR A 141 5.83 -18.37 -10.47
C THR A 141 7.08 -19.22 -10.71
N TYR A 142 7.20 -20.35 -10.02
CA TYR A 142 8.37 -21.23 -10.06
C TYR A 142 8.01 -22.64 -10.52
#